data_AF-A0A2A6UUX9-F1
#
_entry.id   AF-A0A2A6UUX9-F1
#
_cell.length_a   1.000
_cell.length_b   1.000
_cell.length_c   1.000
_cell.angle_alpha   90.00
_cell.angle_beta   90.00
_cell.angle_gamma   90.00
#
_symmetry.space_group_name_H-M   'P 1'
#
loop_
_entity.id
_entity.type
_entity.pdbx_description
1 polymer ?
#
loop_
_entity_poly.entity_id
_entity_poly.type
_entity_poly.pdbx_seq_one_letter_code
_entity_poly.pdbx_strand_id
1 'polypeptide(L)'
;MECSGSEKPPIDIEVAFRNHLYWIDIISNVDSITILSAKINRGNCANNDGFPYFKINKTLRFGDSYQFYLLPFRCQHIKEVSIETDKGTWDFGIGRR
;
A
#
# COMPACT_ATOMS: atom_id res chain seq x y z
N MET A 1 24.05 -22.84 5.66
CA MET A 1 23.93 -21.79 4.64
C MET A 1 22.45 -21.46 4.57
N GLU A 2 21.99 -20.65 5.51
CA GLU A 2 20.58 -20.26 5.58
C GLU A 2 20.39 -19.11 4.60
N CYS A 3 19.87 -19.42 3.41
CA CYS A 3 19.30 -18.38 2.58
C CYS A 3 18.17 -17.78 3.40
N SER A 4 18.35 -16.57 3.93
CA SER A 4 17.25 -15.77 4.47
C SER A 4 16.27 -15.56 3.33
N GLY A 5 15.31 -16.47 3.21
CA GLY A 5 14.24 -16.45 2.23
C GLY A 5 13.47 -15.18 2.49
N SER A 6 13.83 -14.12 1.78
CA SER A 6 13.04 -12.90 1.74
C SER A 6 11.78 -13.32 0.99
N GLU A 7 10.76 -13.78 1.71
CA GLU A 7 9.49 -14.13 1.11
C GLU A 7 9.05 -12.93 0.27
N LYS A 8 8.93 -13.17 -1.04
CA LYS A 8 8.46 -12.14 -1.95
C LYS A 8 7.06 -11.74 -1.46
N PRO A 9 6.76 -10.45 -1.28
CA PRO A 9 5.45 -10.04 -0.84
C PRO A 9 4.39 -10.56 -1.83
N PRO A 10 3.22 -11.03 -1.33
CA PRO A 10 2.12 -11.55 -2.14
C PRO A 10 1.39 -10.45 -2.93
N ILE A 11 1.82 -9.19 -2.77
CA ILE A 11 1.27 -8.00 -3.41
C ILE A 11 2.43 -7.14 -3.92
N ASP A 12 2.18 -6.43 -5.00
CA ASP A 12 3.02 -5.33 -5.46
C ASP A 12 2.28 -4.00 -5.25
N ILE A 13 3.04 -2.90 -5.18
CA ILE A 13 2.46 -1.57 -5.12
C ILE A 13 3.03 -0.66 -6.20
N GLU A 14 2.18 0.19 -6.77
CA GLU A 14 2.58 1.26 -7.66
C GLU A 14 2.10 2.59 -7.10
N VAL A 15 2.96 3.61 -7.14
CA VAL A 15 2.63 4.96 -6.69
C VAL A 15 2.81 5.93 -7.84
N ALA A 16 1.74 6.63 -8.20
CA ALA A 16 1.73 7.58 -9.30
C ALA A 16 1.19 8.94 -8.84
N PHE A 17 1.87 10.02 -9.20
CA PHE A 17 1.35 11.36 -9.00
C PHE A 17 0.64 11.83 -10.28
N ARG A 18 -0.68 11.96 -10.25
CA ARG A 18 -1.51 12.34 -11.40
C ARG A 18 -2.65 13.25 -10.95
N ASN A 19 -3.00 14.25 -11.77
CA ASN A 19 -4.10 15.19 -11.48
C ASN A 19 -3.99 15.88 -10.10
N HIS A 20 -2.77 16.18 -9.65
CA HIS A 20 -2.50 16.73 -8.30
C HIS A 20 -2.97 15.81 -7.15
N LEU A 21 -2.99 14.50 -7.38
CA LEU A 21 -3.29 13.48 -6.38
C LEU A 21 -2.21 12.40 -6.38
N TYR A 22 -1.96 11.81 -5.21
CA TYR A 22 -1.18 10.59 -5.11
C TYR A 22 -2.11 9.40 -5.28
N TRP A 23 -1.90 8.64 -6.35
CA TRP A 23 -2.57 7.38 -6.61
C TRP A 23 -1.67 6.25 -6.13
N ILE A 24 -2.26 5.32 -5.39
CA ILE A 24 -1.61 4.12 -4.89
C ILE A 24 -2.42 2.94 -5.38
N ASP A 25 -1.78 2.08 -6.15
CA ASP A 25 -2.34 0.86 -6.71
C ASP A 25 -1.73 -0.33 -5.98
N ILE A 26 -2.58 -1.17 -5.38
CA ILE A 26 -2.18 -2.43 -4.74
C ILE A 26 -2.58 -3.56 -5.69
N ILE A 27 -1.61 -4.33 -6.16
CA ILE A 27 -1.81 -5.40 -7.14
C ILE A 27 -1.56 -6.74 -6.44
N SER A 28 -2.50 -7.68 -6.56
CA SER A 28 -2.35 -9.01 -5.97
C SER A 28 -1.61 -9.97 -6.91
N ASN A 29 -0.58 -10.65 -6.39
CA ASN A 29 0.17 -11.69 -7.09
C ASN A 29 -0.21 -13.11 -6.63
N VAL A 30 -1.28 -13.25 -5.85
CA VAL A 30 -1.74 -14.53 -5.30
C VAL A 30 -3.23 -14.73 -5.57
N ASP A 31 -3.69 -15.99 -5.54
CA ASP A 31 -5.06 -16.37 -5.87
C ASP A 31 -6.13 -15.64 -5.06
N SER A 32 -5.83 -15.36 -3.79
CA SER A 32 -6.70 -14.61 -2.89
C SER A 32 -5.87 -13.97 -1.78
N ILE A 33 -6.09 -12.67 -1.56
CA ILE A 33 -5.58 -11.94 -0.41
C ILE A 33 -6.58 -10.87 0.02
N THR A 34 -6.74 -10.67 1.32
CA THR A 34 -7.61 -9.64 1.85
C THR A 34 -6.77 -8.47 2.32
N ILE A 35 -6.94 -7.31 1.66
CA ILE A 35 -6.33 -6.05 2.07
C ILE A 35 -7.20 -5.44 3.16
N LEU A 36 -6.68 -5.38 4.39
CA LEU A 36 -7.39 -4.85 5.55
C LEU A 36 -7.24 -3.33 5.62
N SER A 37 -5.99 -2.87 5.65
CA SER A 37 -5.69 -1.45 5.79
C SER A 37 -4.39 -1.05 5.07
N ALA A 38 -4.21 0.24 4.82
CA ALA A 38 -2.95 0.81 4.38
C ALA A 38 -2.54 1.97 5.30
N LYS A 39 -1.25 2.06 5.63
CA LYS A 39 -0.65 3.18 6.37
C LYS A 39 0.44 3.78 5.50
N ILE A 40 0.50 5.10 5.44
CA ILE A 40 1.51 5.81 4.65
C ILE A 40 2.42 6.54 5.61
N ASN A 41 3.74 6.42 5.41
CA ASN A 41 4.77 7.02 6.26
C ASN A 41 4.55 6.75 7.75
N ARG A 42 4.40 5.47 8.15
CA ARG A 42 4.06 5.04 9.53
C ARG A 42 2.79 5.69 10.10
N GLY A 43 1.88 6.15 9.25
CA GLY A 43 0.66 6.86 9.66
C GLY A 43 0.82 8.37 9.85
N ASN A 44 1.96 8.95 9.43
CA ASN A 44 2.14 10.41 9.40
C ASN A 44 1.28 11.08 8.31
N CYS A 45 0.83 10.31 7.31
CA CYS A 45 -0.04 10.79 6.26
C CYS A 45 -1.48 10.34 6.51
N ALA A 46 -2.36 11.32 6.70
CA ALA A 46 -3.76 11.08 6.97
C ALA A 46 -4.54 10.75 5.68
N ASN A 47 -5.56 9.93 5.80
CA ASN A 47 -6.53 9.70 4.75
C ASN A 47 -7.42 10.93 4.50
N ASN A 48 -8.31 10.84 3.50
CA ASN A 48 -9.19 11.96 3.13
C ASN A 48 -10.10 12.39 4.30
N ASP A 49 -10.44 11.46 5.19
CA ASP A 49 -11.25 11.67 6.39
C ASP A 49 -10.43 12.12 7.63
N GLY A 50 -9.10 12.21 7.53
CA GLY A 50 -8.22 12.65 8.63
C GLY A 50 -7.69 11.53 9.55
N PHE A 51 -7.93 10.26 9.24
CA PHE A 51 -7.39 9.12 10.01
C PHE A 51 -5.98 8.72 9.55
N PRO A 52 -5.13 8.18 10.44
CA PRO A 52 -3.75 7.77 10.10
C PRO A 52 -3.65 6.46 9.29
N TYR A 53 -4.78 5.86 8.91
CA TYR A 53 -4.84 4.64 8.12
C TYR A 53 -6.02 4.67 7.14
N PHE A 54 -5.87 3.96 6.03
CA PHE A 54 -6.89 3.72 5.03
C PHE A 54 -7.53 2.38 5.33
N LYS A 55 -8.79 2.37 5.74
CA LYS A 55 -9.55 1.12 5.93
C LYS A 55 -10.09 0.66 4.58
N ILE A 56 -9.65 -0.52 4.13
CA ILE A 56 -9.95 -1.03 2.78
C ILE A 56 -10.90 -2.22 2.86
N ASN A 57 -10.55 -3.25 3.63
CA ASN A 57 -11.31 -4.50 3.78
C ASN A 57 -11.82 -5.08 2.44
N LYS A 58 -10.90 -5.30 1.49
CA LYS A 58 -11.23 -5.82 0.16
C LYS A 58 -10.40 -7.05 -0.15
N THR A 59 -11.05 -8.11 -0.62
CA THR A 59 -10.37 -9.30 -1.14
C THR A 59 -10.03 -9.11 -2.61
N LEU A 60 -8.78 -9.36 -2.97
CA LEU A 60 -8.24 -9.30 -4.33
C LEU A 60 -7.82 -10.70 -4.77
N ARG A 61 -8.12 -11.06 -6.02
CA ARG A 61 -7.64 -12.29 -6.66
C ARG A 61 -6.36 -12.03 -7.45
N PHE A 62 -5.76 -13.07 -8.00
CA PHE A 62 -4.56 -12.95 -8.81
C PHE A 62 -4.78 -11.97 -9.98
N GLY A 63 -3.94 -10.94 -10.08
CA GLY A 63 -4.05 -9.89 -11.09
C GLY A 63 -5.07 -8.80 -10.80
N ASP A 64 -5.90 -8.93 -9.76
CA ASP A 64 -6.79 -7.84 -9.33
C ASP A 64 -5.97 -6.74 -8.68
N SER A 65 -6.42 -5.50 -8.87
CA SER A 65 -5.89 -4.34 -8.17
C SER A 65 -6.94 -3.60 -7.35
N TYR A 66 -6.46 -2.92 -6.31
CA TYR A 66 -7.21 -1.92 -5.58
C TYR A 66 -6.46 -0.59 -5.63
N GLN A 67 -7.13 0.40 -6.20
CA GLN A 67 -6.60 1.74 -6.32
C GLN A 67 -7.29 2.67 -5.34
N PHE A 68 -6.49 3.50 -4.66
CA PHE A 68 -6.99 4.60 -3.85
C PHE A 68 -6.11 5.83 -4.04
N TYR A 69 -6.65 7.00 -3.69
CA TYR A 69 -5.94 8.25 -3.82
C TYR A 69 -5.85 9.00 -2.50
N LEU A 70 -4.82 9.84 -2.41
CA LEU A 70 -4.55 10.71 -1.28
C LEU A 70 -4.30 12.13 -1.78
N LEU A 71 -4.90 13.09 -1.06
CA LEU A 71 -4.76 14.51 -1.33
C LEU A 71 -3.37 15.03 -0.89
N PRO A 72 -2.57 15.70 -1.75
CA PRO A 72 -1.20 16.09 -1.40
C PRO A 72 -1.08 17.02 -0.19
N PHE A 73 -2.12 17.79 0.13
CA PHE A 73 -2.13 18.62 1.35
C PHE A 73 -2.22 17.78 2.64
N ARG A 74 -2.67 16.52 2.56
CA ARG A 74 -2.67 15.54 3.67
C ARG A 74 -1.36 14.77 3.79
N CYS A 75 -0.56 14.73 2.72
CA CYS A 75 0.74 14.07 2.69
C CYS A 75 1.62 14.73 1.63
N GLN A 76 2.59 15.53 2.06
CA GLN A 76 3.48 16.25 1.14
C GLN A 76 4.35 15.30 0.31
N HIS A 77 4.81 14.20 0.91
CA HIS A 77 5.68 13.23 0.25
C HIS A 77 5.41 11.81 0.75
N ILE A 78 5.16 10.87 -0.15
CA ILE A 78 5.09 9.45 0.17
C ILE A 78 6.51 8.87 0.12
N LYS A 79 6.96 8.31 1.24
CA LYS A 79 8.28 7.67 1.39
C LYS A 79 8.15 6.15 1.56
N GLU A 80 7.09 5.73 2.24
CA GLU A 80 6.81 4.32 2.51
C GLU A 80 5.30 4.10 2.57
N VAL A 81 4.88 2.89 2.21
CA VAL A 81 3.50 2.42 2.29
C VAL A 81 3.51 1.06 2.97
N SER A 82 2.81 0.94 4.08
CA SER A 82 2.61 -0.31 4.80
C SER A 82 1.21 -0.83 4.50
N ILE A 83 1.10 -2.05 3.99
CA ILE A 83 -0.18 -2.69 3.68
C ILE A 83 -0.41 -3.83 4.67
N GLU A 84 -1.52 -3.75 5.40
CA GLU A 84 -1.98 -4.80 6.29
C GLU A 84 -2.93 -5.73 5.53
N THR A 85 -2.61 -7.02 5.55
CA THR A 85 -3.37 -8.06 4.88
C THR A 85 -3.72 -9.19 5.85
N ASP A 86 -4.64 -10.06 5.45
CA ASP A 86 -4.93 -11.32 6.17
C ASP A 86 -3.73 -12.28 6.24
N LYS A 87 -2.73 -12.09 5.39
CA LYS A 87 -1.48 -12.88 5.34
C LYS A 87 -0.29 -12.19 6.03
N GLY A 88 -0.50 -11.04 6.68
CA GLY A 88 0.56 -10.27 7.34
C GLY A 88 0.65 -8.82 6.87
N THR A 89 1.62 -8.09 7.41
CA THR A 89 1.87 -6.69 7.04
C THR A 89 3.12 -6.59 6.17
N TRP A 90 3.03 -5.81 5.09
CA TRP A 90 4.10 -5.64 4.12
C TRP A 90 4.45 -4.16 3.99
N ASP A 91 5.71 -3.82 4.23
CA ASP A 91 6.23 -2.47 4.14
C ASP A 91 7.00 -2.26 2.83
N PHE A 92 6.60 -1.23 2.08
CA PHE A 92 7.19 -0.89 0.79
C PHE A 92 7.80 0.51 0.86
N GLY A 93 9.11 0.59 0.66
CA GLY A 93 9.82 1.86 0.51
C GLY A 93 9.67 2.42 -0.91
N ILE A 94 9.16 3.65 -1.03
CA ILE A 94 9.08 4.44 -2.28
C ILE A 94 10.34 5.31 -2.44
N GLY A 95 11.41 5.01 -1.69
CA GLY A 95 12.67 5.72 -1.74
C GLY A 95 13.17 5.87 -3.17
N ARG A 96 13.37 7.11 -3.62
CA ARG A 96 13.95 7.42 -4.93
C ARG A 96 15.28 6.67 -5.04
N ARG A 97 15.38 5.77 -6.02
CA ARG A 97 16.68 5.36 -6.53
C ARG A 97 17.26 6.47 -7.40
#